data_AF-A0A401Q7Q3-F1
#
_entry.id   AF-A0A401Q7Q3-F1
#
_cell.length_a   1.000
_cell.length_b   1.000
_cell.length_c   1.000
_cell.angle_alpha   90.00
_cell.angle_beta   90.00
_cell.angle_gamma   90.00
#
_symmetry.space_group_name_H-M   'P 1'
#
loop_
_entity.id
_entity.type
_entity.pdbx_description
1 polymer ?
#
loop_
_entity_poly.entity_id
_entity_poly.type
_entity_poly.pdbx_seq_one_letter_code
_entity_poly.pdbx_strand_id
1 'polypeptide(L)'
;LKCFCKECVKTNQTCETEGACLASLSRIQGVEHEIRVCVPPQDLVLPIFCRSNKEYVTTICCYKDFCNNLELPPPEGPKDDAFDGWGPVELAAVIAGPVFLLCVVLMVTVFLCHYHHQRAYHDRNQLDMEEPSCDHMYISEGKSLKDLMFDMTTSGSGSGRAYD
;
A
#
# COMPACT_ATOMS: atom_id res chain seq x y z
N LEU A 1 24.00 37.65 31.84
CA LEU A 1 23.64 36.24 32.06
C LEU A 1 24.81 35.36 31.59
N LYS A 2 25.31 34.47 32.44
CA LYS A 2 26.42 33.56 32.11
C LYS A 2 25.90 32.15 31.86
N CYS A 3 26.27 31.53 30.75
CA CYS A 3 25.79 30.21 30.36
C CYS A 3 26.94 29.22 30.16
N PHE A 4 26.64 27.94 30.28
CA PHE A 4 27.54 26.89 29.83
C PHE A 4 27.50 26.81 28.30
N CYS A 5 28.68 26.69 27.67
CA CYS A 5 28.82 26.56 26.23
C CYS A 5 29.80 25.42 25.90
N LYS A 6 29.29 24.33 25.32
CA LYS A 6 30.07 23.11 25.09
C LYS A 6 31.24 23.35 24.11
N GLU A 7 31.01 24.15 23.07
CA GLU A 7 31.98 24.40 22.00
C GLU A 7 32.90 25.61 22.27
N CYS A 8 32.66 26.38 23.34
CA CYS A 8 33.42 27.57 23.66
C CYS A 8 34.74 27.25 24.40
N VAL A 9 35.61 26.44 23.82
CA VAL A 9 36.86 25.98 24.46
C VAL A 9 37.78 27.15 24.83
N LYS A 10 37.82 28.20 24.01
CA LYS A 10 38.67 29.38 24.22
C LYS A 10 38.28 30.21 25.46
N THR A 11 37.05 30.08 25.93
CA THR A 11 36.48 30.83 27.06
C THR A 11 36.08 29.89 28.20
N ASN A 12 36.82 28.78 28.37
CA ASN A 12 36.59 27.78 29.41
C ASN A 12 35.16 27.23 29.41
N GLN A 13 34.59 26.97 28.23
CA GLN A 13 33.22 26.46 28.04
C GLN A 13 32.14 27.37 28.63
N THR A 14 32.37 28.68 28.61
CA THR A 14 31.41 29.67 29.10
C THR A 14 31.19 30.78 28.08
N CYS A 15 29.99 31.38 28.11
CA CYS A 15 29.65 32.55 27.33
C CYS A 15 28.75 33.48 28.16
N GLU A 16 28.70 34.76 27.78
CA GLU A 16 27.85 35.77 28.42
C GLU A 16 26.91 36.40 27.40
N THR A 17 25.66 36.63 27.78
CA THR A 17 24.61 37.22 26.96
C THR A 17 23.63 38.05 27.80
N GLU A 18 22.85 38.91 27.14
CA GLU A 18 21.69 39.60 27.71
C GLU A 18 20.37 38.87 27.39
N GLY A 19 20.41 37.84 26.54
CA GLY A 19 19.25 37.03 26.17
C GLY A 19 19.04 35.84 27.10
N ALA A 20 19.15 34.62 26.56
CA ALA A 20 18.87 33.38 27.27
C ALA A 20 20.01 32.37 27.15
N CYS A 21 20.09 31.45 28.10
CA CYS A 21 20.88 30.23 27.95
C CYS A 21 20.04 29.16 27.26
N LEU A 22 20.62 28.48 26.27
CA LEU A 22 19.98 27.36 25.57
C LEU A 22 20.71 26.06 25.90
N ALA A 23 19.94 25.00 26.15
CA ALA A 23 20.39 23.62 26.06
C ALA A 23 19.41 22.86 25.17
N SER A 24 19.95 22.10 24.21
CA SER A 24 19.14 21.31 23.29
C SER A 24 19.78 19.97 23.00
N LEU A 25 18.96 18.93 22.99
CA LEU A 25 19.31 17.56 22.69
C LEU A 25 18.43 17.08 21.53
N SER A 26 19.06 16.79 20.40
CA SER A 26 18.38 16.32 19.20
C SER A 26 18.83 14.90 18.84
N ARG A 27 17.96 14.13 18.20
CA ARG A 27 18.28 12.79 17.71
C ARG A 27 18.08 12.75 16.19
N ILE A 28 19.18 12.61 15.45
CA ILE A 28 19.19 12.57 13.99
C ILE A 28 19.80 11.23 13.58
N GLN A 29 19.08 10.40 12.83
CA GLN A 29 19.54 9.07 12.39
C GLN A 29 20.03 8.18 13.55
N GLY A 30 19.40 8.28 14.73
CA GLY A 30 19.79 7.53 15.92
C GLY A 30 21.01 8.09 16.65
N VAL A 31 21.65 9.14 16.14
CA VAL A 31 22.78 9.82 16.80
C VAL A 31 22.25 11.02 17.59
N GLU A 32 22.69 11.13 18.84
CA GLU A 32 22.34 12.24 19.71
C GLU A 32 23.32 13.41 19.52
N HIS A 33 22.77 14.58 19.24
CA HIS A 33 23.50 15.83 19.11
C HIS A 33 23.04 16.79 20.20
N GLU A 34 23.98 17.18 21.05
CA GLU A 34 23.74 18.08 22.16
C GLU A 34 24.43 19.43 21.91
N ILE A 35 23.66 20.50 22.00
CA ILE A 35 24.13 21.88 21.88
C ILE A 35 23.82 22.67 23.16
N ARG A 36 24.76 23.49 23.58
CA ARG A 36 24.60 24.43 24.71
C ARG A 36 25.27 25.73 24.35
N VAL A 37 24.52 26.82 24.29
CA VAL A 37 24.98 28.12 23.78
C VAL A 37 24.26 29.29 24.46
N CYS A 38 24.82 30.48 24.29
CA CYS A 38 24.17 31.74 24.61
C CYS A 38 23.33 32.21 23.42
N VAL A 39 22.07 32.56 23.68
CA VAL A 39 21.17 33.13 22.67
C VAL A 39 21.08 34.64 22.90
N PRO A 40 21.40 35.49 21.91
CA PRO A 40 21.28 36.93 22.04
C PRO A 40 19.81 37.38 21.96
N PRO A 41 19.46 38.58 22.48
CA PRO A 41 18.08 39.06 22.53
C PRO A 41 17.37 39.13 21.17
N GLN A 42 18.10 39.49 20.11
CA GLN A 42 17.57 39.58 18.74
C GLN A 42 17.07 38.24 18.19
N ASP A 43 17.68 37.14 18.63
CA ASP A 43 17.34 35.78 18.21
C ASP A 43 16.17 35.20 19.01
N LEU A 44 15.73 35.87 20.09
CA LEU A 44 14.56 35.50 20.89
C LEU A 44 13.25 36.08 20.35
N VAL A 45 13.30 37.10 19.47
CA VAL A 45 12.11 37.75 18.89
C VAL A 45 11.31 36.79 18.02
N LEU A 46 12.02 35.90 17.31
CA LEU A 46 11.43 34.77 16.61
C LEU A 46 11.94 33.50 17.29
N PRO A 47 11.14 32.83 18.15
CA PRO A 47 11.64 31.84 19.11
C PRO A 47 11.95 30.48 18.46
N ILE A 48 12.63 30.47 17.32
CA ILE A 48 13.12 29.26 16.65
C ILE A 48 14.09 28.54 17.58
N PHE A 49 14.97 29.28 18.27
CA PHE A 49 15.98 28.72 19.16
C PHE A 49 15.38 28.05 20.40
N CYS A 50 14.27 28.55 20.93
CA CYS A 50 13.65 28.01 22.14
C CYS A 50 12.49 27.04 21.86
N ARG A 51 12.32 26.62 20.60
CA ARG A 51 11.24 25.71 20.22
C ARG A 51 11.70 24.27 20.36
N SER A 52 10.97 23.48 21.15
CA SER A 52 11.20 22.04 21.31
C SER A 52 10.15 21.23 20.53
N ASN A 53 10.54 20.04 20.05
CA ASN A 53 9.67 19.02 19.49
C ASN A 53 9.98 17.68 20.14
N LYS A 54 9.01 17.08 20.86
CA LYS A 54 9.17 15.82 21.58
C LYS A 54 9.66 14.66 20.70
N GLU A 55 9.37 14.69 19.41
CA GLU A 55 9.74 13.61 18.47
C GLU A 55 11.22 13.63 18.09
N TYR A 56 11.82 14.82 17.97
CA TYR A 56 13.16 14.97 17.37
C TYR A 56 14.13 15.81 18.20
N VAL A 57 13.65 16.76 19.01
CA VAL A 57 14.48 17.71 19.73
C VAL A 57 13.88 18.19 21.07
N THR A 58 14.57 17.89 22.16
CA THR A 58 14.29 18.46 23.48
C THR A 58 15.10 19.74 23.65
N THR A 59 14.45 20.90 23.77
CA THR A 59 15.12 22.20 23.92
C THR A 59 14.57 22.95 25.12
N ILE A 60 15.46 23.55 25.91
CA ILE A 60 15.12 24.44 27.01
C ILE A 60 15.85 25.77 26.85
N CYS A 61 15.13 26.85 27.21
CA CYS A 61 15.70 28.16 27.38
C CYS A 61 15.47 28.63 28.82
N CYS A 62 16.49 29.23 29.42
CA CYS A 62 16.44 29.67 30.79
C CYS A 62 17.28 30.93 31.00
N TYR A 63 16.97 31.68 32.05
CA TYR A 63 17.44 33.05 32.27
C TYR A 63 18.19 33.21 33.61
N LYS A 64 18.81 32.12 34.10
CA LYS A 64 19.64 32.12 35.31
C LYS A 64 21.05 31.65 34.97
N ASP A 65 22.04 32.11 35.73
CA ASP A 65 23.43 31.73 35.44
C ASP A 65 23.60 30.20 35.50
N PHE A 66 24.24 29.66 34.46
CA PHE A 66 24.54 28.24 34.26
C PHE A 66 23.34 27.28 34.29
N CYS A 67 22.12 27.80 34.12
CA CYS A 67 20.90 26.98 34.15
C CYS A 67 20.82 25.93 33.05
N ASN A 68 21.57 26.09 31.96
CA ASN A 68 21.64 25.16 30.83
C ASN A 68 22.68 24.04 31.03
N ASN A 69 23.26 23.92 32.23
CA ASN A 69 24.14 22.81 32.60
C ASN A 69 23.35 21.70 33.32
N LEU A 70 22.35 21.15 32.63
CA LEU A 70 21.54 20.04 33.12
C LEU A 70 21.47 18.94 32.08
N GLU A 71 21.15 17.74 32.52
CA GLU A 71 20.93 16.60 31.64
C GLU A 71 19.52 16.66 31.05
N LEU A 72 19.44 16.73 29.73
CA LEU A 72 18.16 16.78 29.01
C LEU A 72 17.63 15.36 28.82
N PRO A 73 16.31 15.12 28.98
CA PRO A 73 15.74 13.85 28.59
C PRO A 73 15.87 13.68 27.07
N PRO A 74 16.23 12.47 26.60
CA PRO A 74 16.27 12.19 25.16
C PRO A 74 14.87 12.42 24.56
N PRO A 75 14.79 12.91 23.30
CA PRO A 75 13.51 13.01 22.62
C PRO A 75 12.84 11.63 22.57
N GLU A 76 11.51 11.61 22.69
CA GLU A 76 10.69 10.39 22.72
C GLU A 76 10.86 9.56 21.42
N GLY A 77 11.38 10.19 20.37
CA GLY A 77 11.44 9.62 19.03
C GLY A 77 10.11 9.84 18.30
N PRO A 78 10.06 9.58 16.98
CA PRO A 78 8.79 9.45 16.30
C PRO A 78 7.98 8.39 17.06
N LYS A 79 6.80 8.76 17.54
CA LYS A 79 5.80 7.75 17.84
C LYS A 79 5.43 7.17 16.48
N ASP A 80 5.43 5.86 16.34
CA ASP A 80 5.00 5.15 15.12
C ASP A 80 3.48 5.32 14.88
N ASP A 81 2.94 6.52 15.05
CA ASP A 81 1.52 6.85 14.99
C ASP A 81 1.08 7.31 13.59
N ALA A 82 1.93 7.17 12.55
CA ALA A 82 1.63 7.73 11.23
C ALA A 82 1.84 6.81 10.01
N PHE A 83 2.34 5.57 10.16
CA PHE A 83 2.39 4.60 9.05
C PHE A 83 2.21 3.13 9.45
N ASP A 84 1.91 2.84 10.72
CA ASP A 84 1.76 1.47 11.24
C ASP A 84 0.29 1.05 11.45
N GLY A 85 -0.66 1.81 10.89
CA GLY A 85 -2.08 1.60 11.15
C GLY A 85 -2.77 0.55 10.28
N TRP A 86 -2.11 0.04 9.23
CA TRP A 86 -2.76 -0.83 8.25
C TRP A 86 -2.05 -2.18 8.24
N GLY A 87 -2.71 -3.19 8.84
CA GLY A 87 -2.21 -4.55 8.77
C GLY A 87 -2.11 -5.01 7.30
N PRO A 88 -1.24 -5.99 6.96
CA PRO A 88 -1.13 -6.54 5.61
C PRO A 88 -2.49 -6.95 5.01
N VAL A 89 -3.42 -7.37 5.88
CA VAL A 89 -4.79 -7.77 5.56
C VAL A 89 -5.64 -6.58 5.11
N GLU A 90 -5.50 -5.42 5.73
CA GLU A 90 -6.27 -4.21 5.41
C GLU A 90 -5.83 -3.62 4.08
N LEU A 91 -4.51 -3.58 3.84
CA LEU A 91 -3.95 -3.17 2.55
C LEU A 91 -4.38 -4.12 1.42
N ALA A 92 -4.38 -5.43 1.69
CA ALA A 92 -4.85 -6.42 0.73
C ALA A 92 -6.36 -6.28 0.43
N ALA A 93 -7.19 -5.98 1.43
CA ALA A 93 -8.63 -5.81 1.25
C ALA A 93 -8.98 -4.58 0.39
N VAL A 94 -8.27 -3.46 0.57
CA VAL A 94 -8.51 -2.21 -0.19
C VAL A 94 -8.10 -2.36 -1.66
N ILE A 95 -7.11 -3.19 -1.96
CA ILE A 95 -6.67 -3.46 -3.34
C ILE A 95 -7.51 -4.57 -3.99
N ALA A 96 -7.76 -5.67 -3.27
CA ALA A 96 -8.50 -6.81 -3.81
C ALA A 96 -10.01 -6.56 -3.91
N GLY A 97 -10.58 -5.74 -3.01
CA GLY A 97 -12.01 -5.43 -2.98
C GLY A 97 -12.55 -4.82 -4.27
N PRO A 98 -11.95 -3.72 -4.79
CA PRO A 98 -12.37 -3.11 -6.05
C PRO A 98 -12.26 -4.08 -7.24
N VAL A 99 -11.18 -4.85 -7.33
CA VAL A 99 -10.98 -5.83 -8.40
C VAL A 99 -12.04 -6.92 -8.35
N PHE A 100 -12.31 -7.47 -7.15
CA PHE A 100 -13.34 -8.48 -6.96
C PHE A 100 -14.75 -7.98 -7.31
N LEU A 101 -15.10 -6.76 -6.85
CA LEU A 101 -16.39 -6.16 -7.17
C LEU A 101 -16.56 -5.93 -8.67
N LEU A 102 -15.54 -5.44 -9.37
CA LEU A 102 -15.56 -5.29 -10.83
C LEU A 102 -15.78 -6.63 -11.53
N CYS A 103 -15.09 -7.69 -11.10
CA CYS A 103 -15.28 -9.03 -11.66
C CYS A 103 -16.72 -9.53 -11.49
N VAL A 104 -17.32 -9.36 -10.31
CA VAL A 104 -18.70 -9.77 -10.05
C VAL A 104 -19.69 -8.98 -10.93
N VAL A 105 -19.50 -7.67 -11.05
CA VAL A 105 -20.36 -6.83 -11.92
C VAL A 105 -20.28 -7.29 -13.37
N LEU A 106 -19.09 -7.55 -13.90
CA LEU A 106 -18.91 -8.05 -15.28
C LEU A 106 -19.58 -9.41 -15.49
N MET A 107 -19.47 -10.33 -14.54
CA MET A 107 -20.13 -11.64 -14.64
C MET A 107 -21.65 -11.49 -14.68
N VAL A 108 -22.23 -10.62 -13.84
CA VAL A 108 -23.68 -10.37 -13.79
C VAL A 108 -24.16 -9.69 -15.07
N THR A 109 -23.45 -8.69 -15.59
CA THR A 109 -23.84 -8.01 -16.83
C THR A 109 -23.84 -8.97 -18.02
N VAL A 110 -22.81 -9.80 -18.16
CA VAL A 110 -22.75 -10.83 -19.21
C VAL A 110 -23.89 -11.82 -19.07
N PHE A 111 -24.17 -12.29 -17.86
CA PHE A 111 -25.27 -13.24 -17.62
C PHE A 111 -26.64 -12.64 -17.99
N LEU A 112 -26.89 -11.39 -17.59
CA LEU A 112 -28.13 -10.69 -17.94
C LEU A 112 -28.23 -10.43 -19.45
N CYS A 113 -27.15 -10.02 -20.10
CA CYS A 113 -27.10 -9.87 -21.55
C CYS A 113 -27.37 -11.19 -22.26
N HIS A 114 -26.76 -12.28 -21.81
CA HIS A 114 -26.98 -13.61 -22.39
C HIS A 114 -28.41 -14.10 -22.17
N TYR A 115 -28.95 -13.93 -20.97
CA TYR A 115 -30.33 -14.29 -20.65
C TYR A 115 -31.32 -13.47 -21.48
N HIS A 116 -31.13 -12.16 -21.60
CA HIS A 116 -32.00 -11.29 -22.37
C HIS A 116 -31.88 -11.54 -23.87
N HIS A 117 -30.67 -11.81 -24.37
CA HIS A 117 -30.42 -12.19 -25.75
C HIS A 117 -31.02 -13.55 -26.08
N GLN A 118 -30.84 -14.55 -25.22
CA GLN A 118 -31.50 -15.85 -25.36
C GLN A 118 -33.01 -15.72 -25.31
N ARG A 119 -33.56 -14.88 -24.43
CA ARG A 119 -35.00 -14.66 -24.35
C ARG A 119 -35.53 -13.97 -25.59
N ALA A 120 -34.84 -12.94 -26.09
CA ALA A 120 -35.18 -12.29 -27.35
C ALA A 120 -35.04 -13.24 -28.56
N TYR A 121 -34.00 -14.08 -28.58
CA TYR A 121 -33.84 -15.11 -29.61
C TYR A 121 -34.88 -16.22 -29.50
N HIS A 122 -35.27 -16.63 -28.30
CA HIS A 122 -36.25 -17.70 -28.10
C HIS A 122 -37.67 -17.21 -28.44
N ASP A 123 -37.98 -15.93 -28.20
CA ASP A 123 -39.24 -15.31 -28.60
C ASP A 123 -39.27 -15.07 -30.12
N ARG A 124 -38.13 -14.69 -30.73
CA ARG A 124 -38.02 -14.58 -32.19
C ARG A 124 -38.01 -15.92 -32.91
N ASN A 125 -37.37 -16.95 -32.35
CA ASN A 125 -37.43 -18.32 -32.89
C ASN A 125 -38.85 -18.90 -32.82
N GLN A 126 -39.71 -18.41 -31.92
CA GLN A 126 -41.11 -18.83 -31.89
C GLN A 126 -41.96 -18.11 -32.94
N LEU A 127 -41.53 -16.94 -33.43
CA LEU A 127 -42.14 -16.21 -34.55
C LEU A 127 -41.57 -16.61 -35.92
N ASP A 128 -40.33 -17.13 -35.97
CA ASP A 128 -39.67 -17.63 -37.19
C ASP A 128 -39.82 -19.16 -37.37
N MET A 129 -40.59 -19.85 -36.49
CA MET A 129 -40.97 -21.27 -36.65
C MET A 129 -42.40 -21.44 -37.18
N GLU A 130 -42.78 -20.65 -38.18
CA GLU A 130 -43.96 -20.95 -39.01
C GLU A 130 -43.62 -20.91 -40.50
N GLU A 131 -42.49 -21.51 -40.91
CA GLU A 131 -42.39 -22.20 -42.21
C GLU A 131 -41.40 -23.39 -42.10
N PRO A 132 -41.85 -24.64 -42.29
CA PRO A 132 -41.01 -25.82 -42.17
C PRO A 132 -40.36 -26.14 -43.52
N SER A 133 -39.09 -25.80 -43.74
CA SER A 133 -38.32 -26.49 -44.79
C SER A 133 -36.82 -26.39 -44.58
N CYS A 134 -36.19 -27.58 -44.49
CA CYS A 134 -34.80 -27.90 -44.84
C CYS A 134 -33.72 -26.84 -44.63
N ASP A 135 -32.89 -27.02 -43.59
CA ASP A 135 -31.46 -27.28 -43.77
C ASP A 135 -30.74 -27.38 -42.41
N HIS A 136 -30.78 -28.57 -41.83
CA HIS A 136 -29.92 -28.94 -40.71
C HIS A 136 -28.57 -29.41 -41.28
N MET A 137 -27.62 -28.50 -41.47
CA MET A 137 -26.22 -28.87 -41.67
C MET A 137 -25.31 -27.97 -40.82
N TYR A 138 -25.24 -28.34 -39.54
CA TYR A 138 -24.38 -27.76 -38.52
C TYR A 138 -22.89 -28.03 -38.84
N ILE A 139 -22.11 -26.97 -38.73
CA ILE A 139 -20.66 -26.89 -38.91
C ILE A 139 -19.92 -27.57 -37.75
N SER A 140 -18.98 -28.45 -38.10
CA SER A 140 -17.64 -28.67 -37.52
C SER A 140 -17.45 -28.65 -36.00
N GLU A 141 -17.41 -29.82 -35.37
CA GLU A 141 -16.52 -30.08 -34.22
C GLU A 141 -16.32 -31.60 -34.04
N GLY A 142 -15.09 -32.11 -34.16
CA GLY A 142 -14.83 -33.51 -33.76
C GLY A 142 -13.73 -34.31 -34.47
N LYS A 143 -13.05 -33.77 -35.50
CA LYS A 143 -11.82 -34.40 -36.01
C LYS A 143 -10.66 -34.00 -35.09
N SER A 144 -10.16 -34.93 -34.27
CA SER A 144 -8.70 -35.18 -34.16
C SER A 144 -8.25 -36.10 -33.02
N LEU A 145 -9.04 -36.45 -31.98
CA LEU A 145 -8.39 -37.00 -30.77
C LEU A 145 -8.95 -38.31 -30.17
N LYS A 146 -10.01 -38.90 -30.72
CA LYS A 146 -10.69 -40.03 -30.03
C LYS A 146 -10.66 -41.36 -30.76
N ASP A 147 -10.19 -41.39 -32.01
CA ASP A 147 -10.31 -42.58 -32.87
C ASP A 147 -8.96 -43.22 -33.26
N LEU A 148 -7.83 -42.64 -32.85
CA LEU A 148 -6.48 -43.10 -33.21
C LEU A 148 -5.67 -43.70 -32.06
N MET A 149 -6.29 -43.89 -30.89
CA MET A 149 -5.58 -44.43 -29.72
C MET A 149 -6.40 -45.50 -29.02
N PHE A 150 -6.95 -46.49 -29.74
CA PHE A 150 -7.18 -47.82 -29.15
C PHE A 150 -7.34 -48.88 -30.25
N ASP A 151 -6.45 -48.81 -31.23
CA ASP A 151 -6.09 -49.95 -32.06
C ASP A 151 -5.27 -50.92 -31.20
N MET A 152 -5.94 -51.60 -30.26
CA MET A 152 -5.36 -52.66 -29.44
C MET A 152 -6.43 -53.42 -28.65
N THR A 153 -7.36 -54.09 -29.31
CA THR A 153 -7.68 -55.47 -28.88
C THR A 153 -8.20 -56.30 -30.05
N THR A 154 -7.34 -57.23 -30.43
CA THR A 154 -7.53 -58.33 -31.37
C THR A 154 -8.76 -59.20 -31.05
N SER A 155 -9.16 -59.99 -32.05
CA SER A 155 -10.06 -61.17 -32.02
C SER A 155 -11.55 -60.98 -32.36
N GLY A 156 -11.91 -61.35 -33.61
CA GLY A 156 -12.78 -62.52 -33.78
C GLY A 156 -14.06 -62.39 -34.62
N SER A 157 -14.01 -62.98 -35.82
CA SER A 157 -15.01 -63.89 -36.45
C SER A 157 -16.24 -63.38 -37.23
N GLY A 158 -16.17 -63.64 -38.55
CA GLY A 158 -17.19 -64.28 -39.42
C GLY A 158 -18.32 -63.41 -39.99
N SER A 159 -18.96 -63.66 -41.15
CA SER A 159 -18.82 -64.57 -42.30
C SER A 159 -19.95 -64.24 -43.30
N GLY A 160 -19.78 -64.49 -44.61
CA GLY A 160 -20.87 -64.62 -45.62
C GLY A 160 -20.84 -63.58 -46.78
N ARG A 161 -20.18 -63.86 -47.91
CA ARG A 161 -20.69 -64.46 -49.17
C ARG A 161 -21.85 -63.68 -49.82
N ALA A 162 -21.61 -62.95 -50.92
CA ALA A 162 -21.67 -63.36 -52.34
C ALA A 162 -23.10 -63.35 -52.91
N TYR A 163 -23.33 -62.69 -54.04
CA TYR A 163 -23.96 -63.23 -55.27
C TYR A 163 -24.11 -62.12 -56.34
N ASP A 164 -23.64 -62.47 -57.55
CA ASP A 164 -23.93 -62.02 -58.93
C ASP A 164 -24.20 -60.55 -59.29
#